data_AF-A0AAW2YDW4-F1
#
_entry.id   AF-A0AAW2YDW4-F1
#
_cell.length_a   1.000
_cell.length_b   1.000
_cell.length_c   1.000
_cell.angle_alpha   90.00
_cell.angle_beta   90.00
_cell.angle_gamma   90.00
#
_symmetry.space_group_name_H-M   'P 1'
#
loop_
_entity.id
_entity.type
_entity.pdbx_description
1 polymer ?
#
loop_
_entity_poly.entity_id
_entity_poly.type
_entity_poly.pdbx_seq_one_letter_code
_entity_poly.pdbx_strand_id
1 'polypeptide(L)'
;MERKEEKVVQETSTNNITINGDIDNFEEEGFNLLKREIASHSLYALLLQSHLDCLKLCLGNVVENVDRNVVDQTTFNPNHPNSFTSDHRSELDQFMEAYCMTLKKVKEVMEEPQQESMAFIKYMYSQLEELLLLDINPSSSPIN
;
A
#
# COMPACT_ATOMS: atom_id res chain seq x y z
N MET A 1 -72.59 26.21 3.91
CA MET A 1 -71.91 25.95 2.64
C MET A 1 -70.60 25.25 2.99
N GLU A 2 -70.63 23.94 2.87
CA GLU A 2 -69.61 22.96 3.26
C GLU A 2 -68.55 22.89 2.17
N ARG A 3 -67.26 22.95 2.53
CA ARG A 3 -66.18 22.39 1.70
C ARG A 3 -65.22 21.65 2.61
N LYS A 4 -65.36 20.33 2.55
CA LYS A 4 -64.37 19.34 2.99
C LYS A 4 -63.31 19.28 1.89
N GLU A 5 -62.04 19.33 2.26
CA GLU A 5 -60.96 18.88 1.38
C GLU A 5 -60.25 17.69 2.02
N GLU A 6 -59.88 16.79 1.13
CA GLU A 6 -59.88 15.36 1.25
C GLU A 6 -58.45 14.88 1.49
N LYS A 7 -58.24 14.13 2.59
CA LYS A 7 -56.94 13.54 2.90
C LYS A 7 -56.74 12.32 2.00
N VAL A 8 -56.06 12.51 0.88
CA VAL A 8 -55.57 11.41 0.03
C VAL A 8 -54.48 10.67 0.82
N VAL A 9 -54.84 9.54 1.41
CA VAL A 9 -53.88 8.56 1.93
C VAL A 9 -53.56 7.62 0.77
N GLN A 10 -52.36 7.76 0.19
CA GLN A 10 -51.83 6.76 -0.73
C GLN A 10 -51.39 5.55 0.09
N GLU A 11 -52.18 4.48 0.03
CA GLU A 11 -51.73 3.14 0.42
C GLU A 11 -50.73 2.64 -0.61
N THR A 12 -49.44 2.75 -0.30
CA THR A 12 -48.41 2.01 -1.02
C THR A 12 -48.49 0.55 -0.58
N SER A 13 -48.98 -0.30 -1.47
CA SER A 13 -48.96 -1.76 -1.31
C SER A 13 -47.50 -2.25 -1.33
N THR A 14 -46.87 -2.30 -0.16
CA THR A 14 -45.55 -2.93 0.01
C THR A 14 -45.72 -4.45 -0.07
N ASN A 15 -45.43 -5.01 -1.24
CA ASN A 15 -45.18 -6.44 -1.39
C ASN A 15 -43.87 -6.76 -0.68
N ASN A 16 -43.96 -7.27 0.54
CA ASN A 16 -42.82 -7.76 1.31
C ASN A 16 -42.44 -9.15 0.78
N ILE A 17 -41.61 -9.18 -0.27
CA ILE A 17 -40.86 -10.39 -0.60
C ILE A 17 -39.77 -10.52 0.46
N THR A 18 -40.05 -11.35 1.47
CA THR A 18 -39.07 -11.79 2.46
C THR A 18 -38.03 -12.66 1.76
N ILE A 19 -36.91 -12.05 1.32
CA ILE A 19 -35.70 -12.76 0.91
C ILE A 19 -34.72 -12.68 2.08
N ASN A 20 -34.90 -13.55 3.06
CA ASN A 20 -34.05 -13.64 4.25
C ASN A 20 -32.87 -14.62 4.03
N GLY A 21 -32.40 -14.81 2.79
CA GLY A 21 -31.35 -15.78 2.47
C GLY A 21 -30.32 -15.36 1.42
N ASP A 22 -30.51 -14.27 0.67
CA ASP A 22 -29.67 -13.96 -0.51
C ASP A 22 -28.73 -12.77 -0.32
N ILE A 23 -28.89 -11.96 0.74
CA ILE A 23 -28.15 -10.69 0.89
C ILE A 23 -26.63 -10.93 1.03
N ASP A 24 -26.22 -11.94 1.80
CA ASP A 24 -24.80 -12.26 2.03
C ASP A 24 -24.08 -12.72 0.75
N ASN A 25 -24.79 -13.37 -0.18
CA ASN A 25 -24.22 -13.91 -1.41
C ASN A 25 -24.00 -12.83 -2.49
N PHE A 26 -24.86 -11.79 -2.51
CA PHE A 26 -24.70 -10.65 -3.44
C PHE A 26 -23.50 -9.77 -3.07
N GLU A 27 -23.23 -9.58 -1.78
CA GLU A 27 -22.07 -8.82 -1.31
C GLU A 27 -20.75 -9.54 -1.62
N GLU A 28 -20.70 -10.86 -1.45
CA GLU A 28 -19.53 -11.67 -1.81
C GLU A 28 -19.25 -11.65 -3.32
N GLU A 29 -20.28 -11.77 -4.16
CA GLU A 29 -20.12 -11.72 -5.61
C GLU A 29 -19.66 -10.34 -6.10
N GLY A 30 -20.21 -9.26 -5.52
CA GLY A 30 -19.74 -7.89 -5.78
C GLY A 30 -18.28 -7.67 -5.37
N PHE A 31 -17.88 -8.19 -4.21
CA PHE A 31 -16.48 -8.13 -3.76
C PHE A 31 -15.53 -8.92 -4.66
N ASN A 32 -15.95 -10.09 -5.13
CA ASN A 32 -15.16 -10.91 -6.06
C ASN A 32 -15.04 -10.24 -7.44
N LEU A 33 -16.07 -9.53 -7.91
CA LEU A 33 -16.01 -8.73 -9.12
C LEU A 33 -15.00 -7.59 -8.96
N LEU A 34 -15.05 -6.84 -7.85
CA LEU A 34 -14.11 -5.76 -7.56
C LEU A 34 -12.66 -6.27 -7.48
N LYS A 35 -12.42 -7.40 -6.81
CA LYS A 35 -11.08 -8.04 -6.79
C LYS A 35 -10.57 -8.34 -8.19
N ARG A 36 -11.44 -8.89 -9.06
CA ARG A 36 -11.08 -9.18 -10.45
C ARG A 36 -10.77 -7.90 -11.21
N GLU A 37 -11.56 -6.85 -11.01
CA GLU A 37 -11.34 -5.55 -11.62
C GLU A 37 -9.98 -4.98 -11.22
N ILE A 38 -9.67 -4.94 -9.92
CA ILE A 38 -8.37 -4.52 -9.37
C ILE A 38 -7.24 -5.37 -9.95
N ALA A 39 -7.36 -6.70 -9.95
CA ALA A 39 -6.31 -7.61 -10.42
C ALA A 39 -6.07 -7.51 -11.94
N SER A 40 -7.09 -7.13 -12.71
CA SER A 40 -7.00 -6.94 -14.17
C SER A 40 -6.60 -5.52 -14.58
N HIS A 41 -6.48 -4.60 -13.61
CA HIS A 41 -6.17 -3.21 -13.86
C HIS A 41 -4.74 -3.03 -14.37
N SER A 42 -4.54 -2.14 -15.36
CA SER A 42 -3.23 -1.89 -15.99
C SER A 42 -2.13 -1.49 -15.00
N LEU A 43 -2.50 -0.73 -13.96
CA LEU A 43 -1.59 -0.29 -12.89
C LEU A 43 -1.35 -1.32 -11.77
N TYR A 44 -2.03 -2.47 -11.74
CA TYR A 44 -1.92 -3.44 -10.64
C TYR A 44 -0.49 -3.94 -10.44
N ALA A 45 0.22 -4.21 -11.54
CA ALA A 45 1.59 -4.68 -11.52
C ALA A 45 2.56 -3.61 -10.95
N LEU A 46 2.40 -2.34 -11.37
CA LEU A 46 3.18 -1.22 -10.84
C LEU A 46 2.92 -1.01 -9.35
N LEU A 47 1.66 -1.15 -8.95
CA LEU A 47 1.26 -1.01 -7.56
C LEU A 47 1.93 -2.06 -6.67
N LEU A 48 1.84 -3.33 -7.06
CA LEU A 48 2.49 -4.43 -6.35
C LEU A 48 4.00 -4.20 -6.25
N GLN A 49 4.65 -3.79 -7.35
CA GLN A 49 6.08 -3.51 -7.35
C GLN A 49 6.44 -2.37 -6.38
N SER A 50 5.70 -1.27 -6.41
CA SER A 50 5.92 -0.13 -5.51
C SER A 50 5.73 -0.52 -4.04
N HIS A 51 4.76 -1.39 -3.76
CA HIS A 51 4.51 -1.91 -2.42
C HIS A 51 5.65 -2.82 -1.94
N LEU A 52 6.11 -3.74 -2.81
CA LEU A 52 7.24 -4.62 -2.51
C LEU A 52 8.53 -3.83 -2.28
N ASP A 53 8.76 -2.74 -3.01
CA ASP A 53 9.93 -1.90 -2.80
C ASP A 53 9.88 -1.17 -1.45
N CYS A 54 8.70 -0.76 -0.98
CA CYS A 54 8.54 -0.26 0.39
C CYS A 54 8.83 -1.34 1.44
N LEU A 55 8.36 -2.58 1.22
CA LEU A 55 8.62 -3.69 2.15
C LEU A 55 10.11 -4.06 2.20
N LYS A 56 10.81 -4.07 1.06
CA LYS A 56 12.26 -4.32 0.99
C LYS A 56 13.07 -3.26 1.70
N LEU A 57 12.64 -2.00 1.63
CA LEU A 57 13.20 -0.96 2.48
C LEU A 57 12.97 -1.34 3.95
N CYS A 58 11.74 -1.48 4.42
CA CYS A 58 11.47 -1.70 5.85
C CYS A 58 12.07 -2.99 6.44
N LEU A 59 12.11 -4.09 5.67
CA LEU A 59 12.51 -5.42 6.14
C LEU A 59 13.98 -5.74 5.81
N GLY A 60 14.65 -4.88 5.05
CA GLY A 60 15.97 -5.16 4.51
C GLY A 60 15.99 -6.42 3.63
N ASN A 61 17.13 -7.10 3.64
CA ASN A 61 17.44 -8.29 2.83
C ASN A 61 16.81 -9.61 3.33
N VAL A 62 15.88 -9.56 4.29
CA VAL A 62 15.10 -10.74 4.72
C VAL A 62 14.13 -11.21 3.62
N VAL A 63 13.82 -10.34 2.65
CA VAL A 63 12.85 -10.59 1.55
C VAL A 63 13.57 -10.95 0.24
N GLU A 64 14.54 -11.87 0.29
CA GLU A 64 15.30 -12.27 -0.92
C GLU A 64 14.55 -13.28 -1.83
N ASN A 65 13.35 -13.73 -1.45
CA ASN A 65 12.60 -14.79 -2.16
C ASN A 65 11.30 -14.33 -2.84
N VAL A 66 11.16 -13.06 -3.22
CA VAL A 66 10.00 -12.63 -4.01
C VAL A 66 10.40 -12.54 -5.48
N ASP A 67 10.00 -13.58 -6.22
CA ASP A 67 10.20 -13.77 -7.65
C ASP A 67 9.83 -12.50 -8.44
N ARG A 68 10.86 -11.80 -8.94
CA ARG A 68 10.71 -10.60 -9.78
C ARG A 68 10.34 -11.05 -11.19
N ASN A 69 9.08 -11.43 -11.39
CA ASN A 69 8.57 -11.51 -12.75
C ASN A 69 8.51 -10.09 -13.33
N VAL A 70 9.33 -9.87 -14.35
CA VAL A 70 9.63 -8.61 -15.03
C VAL A 70 8.33 -7.93 -15.46
N VAL A 71 7.95 -6.85 -14.77
CA VAL A 71 6.87 -5.95 -15.17
C VAL A 71 7.49 -4.85 -16.01
N ASP A 72 7.04 -4.76 -17.26
CA ASP A 72 7.38 -3.70 -18.18
C ASP A 72 7.04 -2.35 -17.53
N GLN A 73 8.06 -1.52 -17.33
CA GLN A 73 7.92 -0.21 -16.70
C GLN A 73 7.13 0.70 -17.64
N THR A 74 5.81 0.68 -17.52
CA THR A 74 5.00 1.81 -18.01
C THR A 74 5.53 3.05 -17.29
N THR A 75 6.08 3.98 -18.06
CA THR A 75 6.77 5.18 -17.60
C THR A 75 5.79 6.17 -16.96
N PHE A 76 5.28 5.85 -15.77
CA PHE A 76 4.50 6.78 -14.97
C PHE A 76 5.45 7.76 -14.28
N ASN A 77 5.53 8.98 -14.82
CA ASN A 77 6.31 10.08 -14.26
C ASN A 77 5.55 10.70 -13.06
N PRO A 78 6.00 10.50 -11.81
CA PRO A 78 5.31 11.02 -10.62
C PRO A 78 5.42 12.54 -10.46
N ASN A 79 6.33 13.20 -11.19
CA ASN A 79 6.59 14.64 -11.10
C ASN A 79 5.75 15.49 -12.07
N HIS A 80 4.91 14.85 -12.89
CA HIS A 80 3.99 15.56 -13.75
C HIS A 80 2.58 15.41 -13.17
N PRO A 81 1.94 16.47 -12.65
CA PRO A 81 0.50 16.45 -12.45
C PRO A 81 -0.10 16.34 -13.85
N ASN A 82 -0.46 15.12 -14.26
CA ASN A 82 -1.19 14.94 -15.50
C ASN A 82 -2.41 15.85 -15.44
N SER A 83 -2.43 16.79 -16.39
CA SER A 83 -3.40 17.87 -16.52
C SER A 83 -4.80 17.38 -16.19
N PHE A 84 -5.32 17.92 -15.09
CA PHE A 84 -6.65 17.73 -14.55
C PHE A 84 -7.71 18.19 -15.56
N THR A 85 -8.17 17.30 -16.43
CA THR A 85 -9.45 17.45 -17.14
C THR A 85 -9.95 16.08 -17.60
N SER A 86 -10.60 15.33 -16.72
CA SER A 86 -11.50 14.25 -17.15
C SER A 86 -12.53 13.97 -16.07
N ASP A 87 -13.72 14.53 -16.24
CA ASP A 87 -14.96 14.22 -15.50
C ASP A 87 -15.44 12.76 -15.71
N HIS A 88 -14.56 11.85 -16.17
CA HIS A 88 -14.88 10.51 -16.64
C HIS A 88 -13.88 9.41 -16.22
N ARG A 89 -12.99 9.65 -15.26
CA ARG A 89 -12.14 8.58 -14.71
C ARG A 89 -12.91 7.77 -13.67
N SER A 90 -12.73 6.44 -13.67
CA SER A 90 -13.34 5.61 -12.64
C SER A 90 -12.70 5.90 -11.28
N GLU A 91 -13.46 5.70 -10.20
CA GLU A 91 -12.93 5.79 -8.84
C GLU A 91 -11.73 4.84 -8.63
N LEU A 92 -11.76 3.67 -9.28
CA LEU A 92 -10.68 2.70 -9.25
C LEU A 92 -9.39 3.25 -9.91
N ASP A 93 -9.49 3.92 -11.06
CA ASP A 93 -8.32 4.53 -11.71
C ASP A 93 -7.64 5.54 -10.78
N GLN A 94 -8.44 6.39 -10.13
CA GLN A 94 -7.96 7.40 -9.21
C GLN A 94 -7.31 6.77 -7.97
N PHE A 95 -7.94 5.72 -7.42
CA PHE A 95 -7.39 4.95 -6.31
C PHE A 95 -6.04 4.32 -6.68
N MET A 96 -5.95 3.63 -7.82
CA MET A 96 -4.74 2.92 -8.24
C MET A 96 -3.55 3.88 -8.42
N GLU A 97 -3.79 5.06 -9.01
CA GLU A 97 -2.75 6.09 -9.14
C GLU A 97 -2.36 6.72 -7.81
N ALA A 98 -3.34 7.16 -7.01
CA ALA A 98 -3.09 7.79 -5.72
C ALA A 98 -2.31 6.85 -4.79
N TYR A 99 -2.63 5.55 -4.82
CA TYR A 99 -1.96 4.55 -4.02
C TYR A 99 -0.54 4.28 -4.51
N CYS A 100 -0.30 4.17 -5.83
CA CYS A 100 1.05 4.11 -6.40
C CYS A 100 1.90 5.33 -6.00
N MET A 101 1.35 6.54 -6.12
CA MET A 101 2.03 7.79 -5.77
C MET A 101 2.36 7.85 -4.28
N THR A 102 1.42 7.46 -3.43
CA THR A 102 1.62 7.43 -1.98
C THR A 102 2.75 6.47 -1.59
N LEU A 103 2.79 5.26 -2.18
CA LEU A 103 3.87 4.30 -1.93
C LEU A 103 5.24 4.84 -2.38
N LYS A 104 5.32 5.46 -3.56
CA LYS A 104 6.55 6.12 -4.02
C LYS A 104 7.01 7.19 -3.05
N LYS A 105 6.08 8.02 -2.56
CA LYS A 105 6.40 9.08 -1.61
C LYS A 105 6.89 8.53 -0.28
N VAL A 106 6.23 7.48 0.24
CA VAL A 106 6.66 6.77 1.46
C VAL A 106 8.09 6.23 1.29
N LYS A 107 8.37 5.58 0.16
CA LYS A 107 9.73 5.11 -0.15
C LYS A 107 10.75 6.25 -0.14
N GLU A 108 10.49 7.33 -0.87
CA GLU A 108 11.40 8.48 -0.92
C GLU A 108 11.72 9.07 0.46
N VAL A 109 10.71 9.23 1.32
CA VAL A 109 10.92 9.84 2.64
C VAL A 109 11.54 8.88 3.66
N MET A 110 11.46 7.56 3.42
CA MET A 110 12.01 6.55 4.33
C MET A 110 13.42 6.09 3.98
N GLU A 111 13.82 6.22 2.70
CA GLU A 111 15.07 5.66 2.18
C GLU A 111 16.31 6.24 2.90
N GLU A 112 16.41 7.57 3.01
CA GLU A 112 17.55 8.23 3.68
C GLU A 112 17.62 7.90 5.20
N PRO A 113 16.57 8.11 6.01
CA PRO A 113 16.62 7.79 7.44
C PRO A 113 16.97 6.32 7.75
N GLN A 114 16.53 5.41 6.88
CA GLN A 114 16.85 3.99 7.02
C GLN A 114 18.33 3.72 6.75
N GLN A 115 18.91 4.29 5.69
CA GLN A 115 20.33 4.13 5.38
C GLN A 115 21.21 4.75 6.46
N GLU A 116 20.85 5.92 6.97
CA GLU A 116 21.55 6.58 8.08
C GLU A 116 21.54 5.73 9.34
N SER A 117 20.38 5.18 9.71
CA SER A 117 20.24 4.30 10.87
C SER A 117 21.09 3.03 10.72
N MET A 118 21.08 2.42 9.53
CA MET A 118 21.89 1.24 9.24
C MET A 118 23.38 1.54 9.30
N ALA A 119 23.83 2.67 8.76
CA ALA A 119 25.21 3.11 8.81
C ALA A 119 25.66 3.39 10.25
N PHE A 120 24.82 4.05 11.05
CA PHE A 120 25.07 4.30 12.46
C PHE A 120 25.24 3.00 13.25
N ILE A 121 24.33 2.04 13.08
CA ILE A 121 24.40 0.73 13.74
C ILE A 121 25.70 0.00 13.36
N LYS A 122 26.03 -0.06 12.06
CA LYS A 122 27.29 -0.68 11.58
C LYS A 122 28.53 -0.02 12.16
N TYR A 123 28.53 1.31 12.22
CA TYR A 123 29.62 2.07 12.83
C TYR A 123 29.78 1.70 14.32
N MET A 124 28.68 1.68 15.08
CA MET A 124 28.72 1.30 16.50
C MET A 124 29.22 -0.13 16.71
N TYR A 125 28.80 -1.10 15.89
CA TYR A 125 29.33 -2.46 15.94
C TYR A 125 30.85 -2.51 15.70
N SER A 126 31.36 -1.75 14.72
CA SER A 126 32.80 -1.66 14.45
C SER A 126 33.58 -1.10 15.64
N GLN A 127 33.06 -0.07 16.31
CA GLN A 127 33.70 0.49 17.51
C GLN A 127 33.73 -0.52 18.67
N LEU A 128 32.64 -1.28 18.85
CA LEU A 128 32.57 -2.31 19.90
C LEU A 128 33.53 -3.48 19.62
N GLU A 129 33.65 -3.88 18.36
CA GLU A 129 34.60 -4.93 17.94
C GLU A 129 36.06 -4.51 18.19
N GLU A 130 36.41 -3.26 17.87
CA GLU A 130 37.75 -2.72 18.14
C GLU A 130 38.08 -2.74 19.64
N LEU A 131 37.15 -2.30 20.50
CA LEU A 131 37.34 -2.33 21.95
C LEU A 131 37.52 -3.76 22.48
N LEU A 132 36.74 -4.72 21.98
CA LEU A 132 36.86 -6.12 22.37
C LEU A 132 38.22 -6.72 21.95
N LEU A 133 38.73 -6.35 20.77
CA LEU A 133 40.03 -6.80 20.30
C LEU A 133 41.21 -6.19 21.08
N LEU A 134 41.05 -4.97 21.59
CA LEU A 134 42.04 -4.33 22.46
C LEU A 134 42.14 -4.99 23.84
N ASP A 135 41.02 -5.47 24.40
CA ASP A 135 40.99 -6.16 25.71
C ASP A 135 41.52 -7.61 25.66
N ILE A 136 41.52 -8.27 24.49
CA ILE A 136 42.01 -9.65 24.31
C ILE A 136 43.54 -9.71 24.15
N ASN A 137 44.22 -8.58 24.03
CA ASN A 137 45.69 -8.51 24.03
C ASN A 137 46.19 -7.96 25.37
N PRO A 138 46.27 -8.77 26.44
CA PRO A 138 47.02 -8.39 27.62
C PRO A 138 48.47 -8.27 27.17
N SER A 139 48.91 -7.02 26.97
CA SER A 139 50.30 -6.66 26.75
C SER A 139 51.16 -7.56 27.63
N SER A 140 51.88 -8.45 26.96
CA SER A 140 53.12 -9.03 27.44
C SER A 140 53.98 -7.90 27.99
N SER A 141 54.02 -7.75 29.31
CA SER A 141 55.06 -6.96 29.95
C SER A 141 56.40 -7.67 29.72
N PRO A 142 57.38 -7.08 29.01
CA PRO A 142 58.74 -7.57 29.08
C PRO A 142 59.46 -6.86 30.23
N ILE A 143 60.04 -7.69 31.11
CA ILE A 143 61.36 -7.51 31.73
C ILE A 143 61.52 -6.35 32.73
N ASN A 144 61.50 -6.66 34.03
CA ASN A 144 62.71 -6.81 34.87
C ASN A 144 62.37 -7.57 36.16
#